data_AF-A0A932YFC4-F1
#
_entry.id   AF-A0A932YFC4-F1
#
_cell.length_a   1.000
_cell.length_b   1.000
_cell.length_c   1.000
_cell.angle_alpha   90.00
_cell.angle_beta   90.00
_cell.angle_gamma   90.00
#
_symmetry.space_group_name_H-M   'P 1'
#
loop_
_entity.id
_entity.type
_entity.pdbx_description
1 polymer ?
#
loop_
_entity_poly.entity_id
_entity_poly.type
_entity_poly.pdbx_seq_one_letter_code
_entity_poly.pdbx_strand_id
1 'polypeptide(L)'
;MIPAEDQVMQLWDKYDLPEGKRRHVKLVANVARLLATKLKINEPLLTAGALLHDIDKNVPKLPGERHPDAGVRILQEEGMGEVASLVKTHPLHA
;
A
#
# COMPACT_ATOMS: atom_id res chain seq x y z
N MET A 1 7.13 -5.30 9.51
CA MET A 1 8.15 -5.29 8.45
C MET A 1 7.83 -4.19 7.43
N ILE A 2 8.85 -3.50 6.91
CA ILE A 2 8.73 -2.65 5.70
C ILE A 2 9.28 -3.47 4.53
N PRO A 3 8.49 -3.78 3.49
CA PRO A 3 8.94 -4.63 2.39
C PRO A 3 9.89 -3.88 1.45
N ALA A 4 10.82 -4.63 0.85
CA ALA A 4 11.57 -4.20 -0.33
C ALA A 4 10.69 -4.22 -1.59
N GLU A 5 11.13 -3.56 -2.67
CA GLU A 5 10.32 -3.44 -3.90
C GLU A 5 10.01 -4.78 -4.57
N ASP A 6 10.93 -5.74 -4.53
CA ASP A 6 10.72 -7.09 -5.04
C ASP A 6 9.63 -7.84 -4.27
N GLN A 7 9.60 -7.70 -2.94
CA GLN A 7 8.55 -8.23 -2.09
C GLN A 7 7.19 -7.57 -2.37
N VAL A 8 7.18 -6.26 -2.65
CA VAL A 8 5.97 -5.55 -3.10
C VAL A 8 5.45 -6.14 -4.41
N MET A 9 6.32 -6.42 -5.37
CA MET A 9 5.91 -7.03 -6.65
C MET A 9 5.33 -8.44 -6.45
N GLN A 10 5.94 -9.24 -5.57
CA GLN A 10 5.41 -10.56 -5.19
C GLN A 10 4.02 -10.46 -4.55
N LEU A 11 3.77 -9.44 -3.72
CA LEU A 11 2.44 -9.18 -3.17
C LEU A 11 1.42 -8.80 -4.25
N TRP A 12 1.81 -7.96 -5.22
CA TRP A 12 0.91 -7.62 -6.32
C TRP A 12 0.51 -8.84 -7.14
N ASP A 13 1.42 -9.79 -7.31
CA ASP A 13 1.11 -11.06 -7.99
C ASP A 13 0.24 -11.96 -7.12
N LYS A 14 0.56 -12.10 -5.82
CA LYS A 14 -0.19 -12.90 -4.85
C LYS A 14 -1.65 -12.47 -4.70
N TYR A 15 -1.92 -11.17 -4.72
CA TYR A 15 -3.26 -10.60 -4.57
C TYR A 15 -3.89 -10.16 -5.90
N ASP A 16 -3.28 -10.55 -7.02
CA ASP A 16 -3.75 -10.27 -8.38
C ASP A 16 -4.13 -8.79 -8.57
N LEU A 17 -3.22 -7.88 -8.19
CA LEU A 17 -3.44 -6.45 -8.31
C LEU A 17 -3.56 -6.08 -9.80
N PRO A 18 -4.65 -5.45 -10.27
CA PRO A 18 -4.86 -5.18 -11.68
C PRO A 18 -3.76 -4.28 -12.27
N GLU A 19 -3.40 -4.51 -13.53
CA GLU A 19 -2.28 -3.80 -14.17
C GLU A 19 -2.44 -2.26 -14.14
N GLY A 20 -3.66 -1.77 -14.35
CA GLY A 20 -3.97 -0.34 -14.23
C GLY A 20 -3.70 0.22 -12.83
N LYS A 21 -3.94 -0.59 -11.79
CA LYS A 21 -3.63 -0.24 -10.40
C LYS A 21 -2.14 -0.31 -10.11
N ARG A 22 -1.42 -1.32 -10.63
CA ARG A 22 0.05 -1.38 -10.56
C ARG A 22 0.69 -0.12 -11.16
N ARG A 23 0.21 0.35 -12.32
CA ARG A 23 0.68 1.62 -12.91
C ARG A 23 0.39 2.83 -12.02
N HIS A 24 -0.83 2.91 -11.48
CA HIS A 24 -1.22 3.98 -10.57
C HIS A 24 -0.31 4.05 -9.32
N VAL A 25 -0.17 2.96 -8.58
CA VAL A 25 0.62 2.97 -7.33
C VAL A 25 2.10 3.24 -7.57
N LYS A 26 2.66 2.85 -8.73
CA LYS A 26 4.03 3.23 -9.14
C LYS A 26 4.18 4.74 -9.30
N LEU A 27 3.21 5.40 -9.96
CA LEU A 27 3.23 6.86 -10.12
C LEU A 27 3.13 7.57 -8.77
N VAL A 28 2.24 7.10 -7.88
CA VAL A 28 2.10 7.64 -6.52
C VAL A 28 3.41 7.47 -5.73
N ALA A 29 4.05 6.29 -5.80
CA ALA A 29 5.32 6.04 -5.11
C ALA A 29 6.46 6.95 -5.60
N ASN A 30 6.50 7.27 -6.89
CA ASN A 30 7.49 8.22 -7.41
C ASN A 30 7.32 9.63 -6.81
N VAL A 31 6.08 10.11 -6.70
CA VAL A 31 5.79 11.39 -6.04
C VAL A 31 6.11 11.30 -4.54
N ALA A 32 5.75 10.19 -3.90
CA ALA A 32 5.98 9.97 -2.48
C ALA A 32 7.48 9.99 -2.11
N ARG A 33 8.34 9.37 -2.92
CA ARG A 33 9.81 9.44 -2.77
C ARG A 33 10.35 10.86 -2.90
N LEU A 34 9.86 11.61 -3.89
CA LEU A 34 10.24 13.02 -4.05
C LEU A 34 9.83 13.87 -2.83
N LEU A 35 8.66 13.60 -2.25
CA LEU A 35 8.23 14.27 -1.03
C LEU A 35 9.04 13.83 0.20
N ALA A 36 9.40 12.55 0.28
CA ALA A 36 10.18 12.01 1.40
C ALA A 36 11.52 12.72 1.55
N THR A 37 12.23 12.92 0.44
CA THR A 37 13.52 13.62 0.41
C THR A 37 13.40 15.09 0.83
N LYS A 38 12.33 15.78 0.42
CA LYS A 38 12.09 17.19 0.77
C LYS A 38 11.69 17.37 2.24
N LEU A 39 10.88 16.45 2.76
CA LEU A 39 10.32 16.54 4.11
C LEU A 39 11.16 15.83 5.18
N LYS A 40 12.24 15.14 4.80
CA LYS A 40 13.12 14.36 5.69
C LYS A 40 12.36 13.34 6.56
N ILE A 41 11.42 12.64 5.93
CA ILE A 41 10.61 11.58 6.57
C ILE A 41 11.11 10.18 6.16
N ASN A 42 10.61 9.14 6.82
CA ASN A 42 10.99 7.75 6.54
C ASN A 42 10.57 7.34 5.11
N GLU A 43 11.51 7.45 4.17
CA GLU A 43 11.30 7.14 2.75
C GLU A 43 10.91 5.68 2.50
N PRO A 44 11.58 4.66 3.09
CA PRO A 44 11.16 3.27 2.92
C PRO A 44 9.71 3.02 3.32
N LEU A 45 9.29 3.52 4.48
CA LEU A 45 7.92 3.34 4.97
C LEU A 45 6.90 4.03 4.05
N LEU A 46 7.18 5.28 3.66
CA LEU A 46 6.27 6.04 2.80
C LEU A 46 6.16 5.40 1.40
N THR A 47 7.28 4.92 0.85
CA THR A 47 7.33 4.24 -0.44
C THR A 47 6.54 2.94 -0.42
N ALA A 48 6.74 2.10 0.60
CA ALA A 48 5.97 0.87 0.77
C ALA A 48 4.48 1.15 0.93
N GLY A 49 4.11 2.15 1.74
CA GLY A 49 2.72 2.59 1.88
C GLY A 49 2.11 3.03 0.55
N ALA A 50 2.83 3.83 -0.23
CA ALA A 50 2.37 4.29 -1.55
C ALA A 50 2.17 3.13 -2.55
N LEU A 51 3.07 2.14 -2.55
CA LEU A 51 2.98 0.98 -3.44
C LEU A 51 1.87 -0.02 -3.06
N LEU A 52 1.46 -0.05 -1.80
CA LEU A 52 0.53 -1.05 -1.26
C LEU A 52 -0.82 -0.49 -0.81
N HIS A 53 -1.05 0.82 -0.84
CA HIS A 53 -2.30 1.42 -0.34
C HIS A 53 -3.57 0.88 -1.02
N ASP A 54 -3.45 0.51 -2.29
CA ASP A 54 -4.52 0.03 -3.15
C ASP A 54 -4.41 -1.49 -3.41
N ILE A 55 -3.73 -2.24 -2.54
CA ILE A 55 -3.54 -3.70 -2.69
C ILE A 55 -4.86 -4.49 -2.67
N ASP A 56 -5.92 -3.88 -2.15
CA ASP A 56 -7.24 -4.51 -1.96
C ASP A 56 -8.15 -4.53 -3.20
N LYS A 57 -7.71 -3.99 -4.34
CA LYS A 57 -8.62 -3.72 -5.48
C LYS A 57 -9.12 -4.94 -6.25
N ASN A 58 -8.56 -6.12 -6.01
CA ASN A 58 -9.05 -7.39 -6.56
C ASN A 58 -9.35 -8.44 -5.48
N VAL A 59 -9.24 -8.05 -4.21
CA VAL A 59 -9.44 -8.98 -3.10
C VAL A 59 -10.90 -8.92 -2.64
N PRO A 60 -11.55 -10.08 -2.39
CA PRO A 60 -12.88 -10.10 -1.81
C PRO A 60 -12.88 -9.41 -0.44
N LYS A 61 -13.90 -8.56 -0.25
CA LYS A 61 -14.12 -7.88 1.03
C LYS A 61 -14.89 -8.80 1.98
N LEU A 62 -14.49 -8.83 3.25
CA LEU A 62 -15.27 -9.46 4.31
C LEU A 62 -16.50 -8.59 4.65
N PRO A 63 -17.54 -9.17 5.29
CA PRO A 63 -18.70 -8.39 5.73
C PRO A 63 -18.30 -7.18 6.56
N GLY A 64 -18.70 -5.98 6.11
CA GLY A 64 -18.41 -4.71 6.78
C GLY A 64 -17.12 -4.01 6.32
N GLU A 65 -16.26 -4.66 5.54
CA GLU A 65 -15.03 -4.03 5.04
C GLU A 65 -15.33 -3.00 3.94
N ARG A 66 -14.75 -1.81 4.09
CA ARG A 66 -14.65 -0.78 3.06
C ARG A 66 -13.19 -0.58 2.69
N HIS A 67 -12.92 0.27 1.72
CA HIS A 67 -11.54 0.68 1.46
C HIS A 67 -11.17 1.72 2.55
N PRO A 68 -10.08 1.51 3.30
CA PRO A 68 -8.92 0.66 3.02
C PRO A 68 -8.83 -0.62 3.87
N ASP A 69 -9.90 -1.04 4.54
CA ASP A 69 -9.93 -2.10 5.56
C ASP A 69 -9.38 -3.44 5.06
N ALA A 70 -9.80 -3.89 3.88
CA ALA A 70 -9.29 -5.12 3.28
C ALA A 70 -7.77 -5.04 3.01
N GLY A 71 -7.26 -3.88 2.58
CA GLY A 71 -5.84 -3.64 2.38
C GLY A 71 -5.06 -3.63 3.68
N VAL A 72 -5.63 -3.02 4.72
CA VAL A 72 -5.05 -3.02 6.07
C VAL A 72 -4.97 -4.46 6.61
N ARG A 73 -6.02 -5.26 6.46
CA ARG A 73 -6.02 -6.66 6.89
C ARG A 73 -4.94 -7.47 6.17
N ILE A 74 -4.88 -7.39 4.83
CA ILE A 74 -3.83 -8.04 4.03
C ILE A 74 -2.44 -7.70 4.58
N LEU A 75 -2.16 -6.40 4.80
CA LEU A 75 -0.85 -5.96 5.27
C LEU A 75 -0.54 -6.43 6.69
N GLN A 76 -1.56 -6.55 7.56
CA GLN A 76 -1.38 -7.13 8.90
C GLN A 76 -1.08 -8.63 8.82
N GLU A 77 -1.82 -9.38 8.00
CA GLU A 77 -1.61 -10.82 7.79
C GLU A 77 -0.22 -11.14 7.21
N GLU A 78 0.31 -10.26 6.34
CA GLU A 78 1.67 -10.36 5.80
C GLU A 78 2.77 -9.86 6.76
N GLY A 79 2.43 -9.47 8.01
CA GLY A 79 3.41 -9.01 9.01
C GLY A 79 3.93 -7.57 8.77
N MET A 80 3.21 -6.78 7.99
CA MET A 80 3.56 -5.40 7.59
C MET A 80 2.79 -4.34 8.40
N GLY A 81 2.70 -4.53 9.73
CA GLY A 81 1.86 -3.70 10.61
C GLY A 81 2.13 -2.19 10.56
N GLU A 82 3.38 -1.75 10.36
CA GLU A 82 3.71 -0.33 10.18
C GLU A 82 3.14 0.23 8.88
N VAL A 83 3.27 -0.51 7.77
CA VAL A 83 2.72 -0.13 6.47
C VAL A 83 1.19 -0.11 6.55
N ALA A 84 0.59 -1.12 7.18
CA ALA A 84 -0.86 -1.19 7.42
C ALA A 84 -1.38 0.03 8.19
N SER A 85 -0.62 0.50 9.18
CA SER A 85 -0.99 1.67 9.99
C SER A 85 -1.00 2.96 9.16
N LEU A 86 -0.04 3.12 8.25
CA LEU A 86 0.00 4.24 7.30
C LEU A 86 -1.13 4.14 6.25
N VAL A 87 -1.34 2.95 5.68
CA VAL A 87 -2.40 2.70 4.68
C VAL A 87 -3.78 2.92 5.29
N LYS A 88 -4.00 2.63 6.58
CA LYS A 88 -5.28 2.87 7.23
C LYS A 88 -5.77 4.31 7.13
N THR A 89 -4.87 5.29 7.07
CA THR A 89 -5.21 6.72 7.05
C THR A 89 -5.22 7.34 5.65
N HIS A 90 -4.93 6.56 4.60
CA HIS A 90 -4.71 7.11 3.26
C HIS A 90 -5.98 7.56 2.51
N PRO A 91 -7.16 6.93 2.65
CA PRO A 91 -8.35 7.52 2.07
C PRO A 91 -8.68 8.71 2.95
N LEU A 92 -8.50 9.90 2.37
CA LEU A 92 -9.11 11.13 2.87
C LEU A 92 -10.63 10.95 2.75
N HIS A 93 -11.23 10.22 3.68
CA HIS A 93 -12.67 10.24 3.86
C HIS A 93 -13.00 11.60 4.49
N ALA A 94 -13.48 12.51 3.65
CA ALA A 94 -14.39 13.58 4.07
C ALA A 94 -15.81 12.99 4.18
#